data_AF-A0A1T0CQF5-F1
#
_entry.id   AF-A0A1T0CQF5-F1
#
_cell.length_a   1.000
_cell.length_b   1.000
_cell.length_c   1.000
_cell.angle_alpha   90.00
_cell.angle_beta   90.00
_cell.angle_gamma   90.00
#
_symmetry.space_group_name_H-M   'P 1'
#
loop_
_entity.id
_entity.type
_entity.pdbx_description
1 polymer ?
#
loop_
_entity_poly.entity_id
_entity_poly.type
_entity_poly.pdbx_seq_one_letter_code
_entity_poly.pdbx_strand_id
1 'polypeptide(L)'
;MAENFQSEFVFGLQGRCYQDFVDTVASHIIEQIIKTDDYEIIGFDKHLSFVDFDHKHRKQSVFPEFYLNFLADITKDANGVSFKKKVCITLDERLCNDICPSTGRKITAIKLAGVDLAYFIYFDVKEFFDFAYSRKNNNKCHQLKESSLPQNKNQDVQGVVQTKLTMTVDSCSEYTDDPIVEKIGYIHNHHYGFAYIRTSVDRKDVFRIPHDIFPEIKELPVGTVIKSRCKINENDQVYHIESFEECSSKELGISFEQFEGKLERGFGKNFAFIKDNNASIYVPSSWAKYFNEGQTYNVQCLAVESYNNNGDLGWEALDIIVF
;
A
#
# COMPACT_ATOMS: atom_id res chain seq x y z
N MET A 1 -11.92 -1.04 31.31
CA MET A 1 -10.56 -1.17 30.77
C MET A 1 -10.59 -2.41 29.87
N ALA A 2 -10.68 -2.20 28.57
CA ALA A 2 -10.62 -3.28 27.59
C ALA A 2 -9.13 -3.58 27.36
N GLU A 3 -8.67 -4.77 27.72
CA GLU A 3 -7.36 -5.23 27.28
C GLU A 3 -7.47 -5.44 25.76
N ASN A 4 -6.67 -4.69 25.01
CA ASN A 4 -6.64 -4.75 23.56
C ASN A 4 -6.23 -6.16 23.11
N PHE A 5 -7.00 -6.72 22.19
CA PHE A 5 -6.73 -7.95 21.45
C PHE A 5 -5.29 -7.95 20.91
N GLN A 6 -4.51 -9.00 21.25
CA GLN A 6 -3.16 -9.23 20.74
C GLN A 6 -3.15 -10.56 20.00
N SER A 7 -3.21 -10.50 18.67
CA SER A 7 -2.92 -11.63 17.79
C SER A 7 -1.51 -11.48 17.22
N GLU A 8 -0.63 -12.45 17.45
CA GLU A 8 0.73 -12.46 16.88
C GLU A 8 0.79 -13.09 15.47
N PHE A 9 -0.32 -13.60 14.93
CA PHE A 9 -0.29 -14.36 13.66
C PHE A 9 -1.36 -13.99 12.62
N VAL A 10 -2.14 -12.93 12.84
CA VAL A 10 -3.07 -12.46 11.82
C VAL A 10 -2.45 -11.24 11.14
N PHE A 11 -1.77 -11.46 10.02
CA PHE A 11 -1.41 -10.37 9.10
C PHE A 11 -2.69 -9.85 8.45
N GLY A 12 -3.30 -8.85 9.08
CA GLY A 12 -4.40 -8.10 8.50
C GLY A 12 -3.89 -6.97 7.62
N LEU A 13 -4.39 -6.89 6.40
CA LEU A 13 -4.16 -5.74 5.53
C LEU A 13 -5.17 -4.66 5.89
N GLN A 14 -4.70 -3.55 6.46
CA GLN A 14 -5.52 -2.36 6.69
C GLN A 14 -5.18 -1.29 5.65
N GLY A 15 -6.17 -0.88 4.86
CA GLY A 15 -6.05 0.17 3.84
C GLY A 15 -7.18 0.11 2.80
N ARG A 16 -7.43 1.20 2.07
CA ARG A 16 -8.52 1.28 1.05
C ARG A 16 -8.47 0.10 0.05
N CYS A 17 -7.26 -0.31 -0.35
CA CYS A 17 -7.05 -1.41 -1.28
C CYS A 17 -7.46 -2.79 -0.76
N TYR A 18 -7.59 -2.98 0.56
CA TYR A 18 -8.09 -4.23 1.11
C TYR A 18 -9.59 -4.40 0.80
N GLN A 19 -10.40 -3.36 1.00
CA GLN A 19 -11.82 -3.43 0.66
C GLN A 19 -11.99 -3.57 -0.86
N ASP A 20 -11.20 -2.85 -1.66
CA ASP A 20 -11.21 -3.04 -3.12
C ASP A 20 -10.84 -4.48 -3.53
N PHE A 21 -9.84 -5.08 -2.88
CA PHE A 21 -9.45 -6.47 -3.13
C PHE A 21 -10.59 -7.44 -2.76
N VAL A 22 -11.23 -7.20 -1.62
CA VAL A 22 -12.39 -7.97 -1.19
C VAL A 22 -13.48 -7.89 -2.25
N ASP A 23 -13.89 -6.68 -2.62
CA ASP A 23 -15.02 -6.45 -3.51
C ASP A 23 -14.77 -6.96 -4.94
N THR A 24 -13.54 -6.84 -5.45
CA THR A 24 -13.23 -7.14 -6.86
C THR A 24 -12.65 -8.54 -7.10
N VAL A 25 -11.98 -9.13 -6.10
CA VAL A 25 -11.30 -10.43 -6.23
C VAL A 25 -11.91 -11.44 -5.28
N ALA A 26 -11.94 -11.13 -3.98
CA ALA A 26 -12.29 -12.13 -2.99
C ALA A 26 -13.77 -12.51 -3.03
N SER A 27 -14.69 -11.54 -3.19
CA SER A 27 -16.14 -11.77 -3.12
C SER A 27 -16.61 -12.83 -4.12
N HIS A 28 -16.14 -12.77 -5.37
CA HIS A 28 -16.52 -13.76 -6.37
C HIS A 28 -16.04 -15.18 -5.99
N ILE A 29 -14.81 -15.29 -5.50
CA ILE A 29 -14.23 -16.57 -5.07
C ILE A 29 -14.97 -17.10 -3.83
N ILE A 30 -15.31 -16.22 -2.89
CA ILE A 30 -16.06 -16.55 -1.67
C ILE A 30 -17.41 -17.13 -2.06
N GLU A 31 -18.18 -16.45 -2.92
CA GLU A 31 -19.49 -16.91 -3.39
C GLU A 31 -19.43 -18.29 -4.06
N GLN A 32 -18.38 -18.57 -4.84
CA GLN A 32 -18.17 -19.90 -5.44
C GLN A 32 -17.88 -20.99 -4.40
N ILE A 33 -17.23 -20.64 -3.28
CA ILE A 33 -16.91 -21.57 -2.19
C ILE A 33 -18.14 -21.81 -1.32
N ILE A 34 -18.81 -20.74 -0.88
CA ILE A 34 -19.90 -20.82 0.10
C ILE A 34 -21.29 -21.02 -0.54
N LYS A 35 -21.40 -20.84 -1.86
CA LYS A 35 -22.60 -21.00 -2.69
C LYS A 35 -23.75 -20.07 -2.34
N THR A 36 -23.44 -18.87 -1.85
CA THR A 36 -24.39 -17.82 -1.48
C THR A 36 -23.67 -16.46 -1.49
N ASP A 37 -24.40 -15.39 -1.75
CA ASP A 37 -23.98 -13.99 -1.63
C ASP A 37 -24.33 -13.40 -0.24
N ASP A 38 -25.25 -14.03 0.49
CA ASP A 38 -25.55 -13.67 1.88
C ASP A 38 -24.52 -14.26 2.87
N TYR A 39 -23.45 -13.50 3.10
CA TYR A 39 -22.41 -13.81 4.08
C TYR A 39 -21.88 -12.56 4.77
N GLU A 40 -21.15 -12.76 5.88
CA GLU A 40 -20.48 -11.70 6.61
C GLU A 40 -18.98 -11.95 6.65
N ILE A 41 -18.19 -10.95 6.27
CA ILE A 41 -16.74 -10.98 6.42
C ILE A 41 -16.38 -10.57 7.84
N ILE A 42 -15.69 -11.46 8.55
CA ILE A 42 -15.15 -11.17 9.88
C ILE A 42 -13.81 -10.47 9.72
N GLY A 43 -13.68 -9.30 10.34
CA GLY A 43 -12.43 -8.53 10.37
C GLY A 43 -11.30 -9.29 11.06
N PHE A 44 -10.06 -9.03 10.64
CA PHE A 44 -8.85 -9.69 11.15
C PHE A 44 -8.67 -9.54 12.66
N ASP A 45 -9.09 -8.41 13.22
CA ASP A 45 -9.11 -8.11 14.66
C ASP A 45 -10.04 -9.02 15.47
N LYS A 46 -10.88 -9.80 14.79
CA LYS A 46 -11.83 -10.74 15.38
C LYS A 46 -11.55 -12.20 14.98
N HIS A 47 -10.47 -12.46 14.24
CA HIS A 47 -10.06 -13.81 13.86
C HIS A 47 -9.53 -14.55 15.08
N LEU A 48 -9.85 -15.83 15.19
CA LEU A 48 -9.31 -16.69 16.23
C LEU A 48 -7.98 -17.28 15.76
N SER A 49 -6.95 -17.17 16.59
CA SER A 49 -5.62 -17.74 16.39
C SER A 49 -5.38 -18.91 17.35
N PHE A 50 -4.33 -19.69 17.11
CA PHE A 50 -3.94 -20.78 18.01
C PHE A 50 -3.61 -20.29 19.43
N VAL A 51 -3.06 -19.08 19.56
CA VAL A 51 -2.68 -18.48 20.85
C VAL A 51 -3.90 -18.13 21.69
N ASP A 52 -5.07 -17.88 21.07
CA ASP A 52 -6.33 -17.60 21.79
C ASP A 52 -6.82 -18.80 22.61
N PHE A 53 -6.32 -20.00 22.30
CA PHE A 53 -6.59 -21.23 23.02
C PHE A 53 -5.47 -21.61 24.00
N ASP A 54 -4.36 -20.85 24.07
CA ASP A 54 -3.28 -21.10 25.03
C ASP A 54 -3.62 -20.48 26.40
N HIS A 55 -3.99 -21.36 27.33
CA HIS A 55 -4.27 -21.03 28.73
C HIS A 55 -3.10 -20.36 29.48
N LYS A 56 -1.87 -20.41 28.95
CA LYS A 56 -0.72 -19.71 29.54
C LYS A 56 -0.72 -18.21 29.25
N HIS A 57 -1.35 -17.78 28.16
CA HIS A 57 -1.32 -16.39 27.69
C HIS A 57 -2.65 -15.67 27.91
N ARG A 58 -3.74 -16.42 28.11
CA ARG A 58 -5.07 -15.86 28.33
C ARG A 58 -5.69 -16.37 29.64
N LYS A 59 -5.97 -15.46 30.58
CA LYS A 59 -6.63 -15.77 31.88
C LYS A 59 -8.15 -15.96 31.75
N GLN A 60 -8.76 -15.48 30.68
CA GLN A 60 -10.20 -15.53 30.44
C GLN A 60 -10.52 -16.43 29.24
N SER A 61 -11.70 -17.03 29.26
CA SER A 61 -12.22 -17.87 28.17
C SER A 61 -12.33 -17.09 26.85
N VAL A 62 -12.00 -17.73 25.71
CA VAL A 62 -12.22 -17.22 24.35
C VAL A 62 -13.69 -17.33 23.90
N PHE A 63 -14.48 -18.14 24.60
CA PHE A 63 -15.88 -18.39 24.24
C PHE A 63 -16.73 -17.13 24.11
N PRO A 64 -16.64 -16.09 24.98
CA PRO A 64 -17.41 -14.87 24.81
C PRO A 64 -17.20 -14.18 23.46
N GLU A 65 -15.96 -14.08 22.98
CA GLU A 65 -15.64 -13.50 21.66
C GLU A 65 -16.10 -14.40 20.52
N PHE A 66 -15.96 -15.71 20.67
CA PHE A 66 -16.51 -16.66 19.69
C PHE A 66 -18.04 -16.52 19.58
N TYR A 67 -18.74 -16.42 20.71
CA TYR A 67 -20.18 -16.19 20.73
C TYR A 67 -20.55 -14.86 20.07
N LEU A 68 -19.85 -13.77 20.42
CA LEU A 68 -20.16 -12.43 19.90
C LEU A 68 -19.87 -12.30 18.41
N ASN A 69 -18.77 -12.86 17.92
CA ASN A 69 -18.33 -12.65 16.53
C ASN A 69 -18.87 -13.70 15.55
N PHE A 70 -19.11 -14.93 16.01
CA PHE A 70 -19.48 -16.04 15.10
C PHE A 70 -20.90 -16.56 15.31
N LEU A 71 -21.47 -16.43 16.51
CA LEU A 71 -22.75 -17.06 16.85
C LEU A 71 -23.88 -16.08 17.17
N ALA A 72 -23.60 -14.78 17.27
CA ALA A 72 -24.55 -13.79 17.79
C ALA A 72 -25.79 -13.59 16.91
N ASP A 73 -25.70 -13.88 15.62
CA ASP A 73 -26.78 -13.74 14.63
C ASP A 73 -27.55 -15.05 14.37
N ILE A 74 -27.24 -16.11 15.12
CA ILE A 74 -28.03 -17.35 15.04
C ILE A 74 -29.39 -17.09 15.68
N THR A 75 -30.44 -17.11 14.86
CA THR A 75 -31.82 -17.01 15.34
C THR A 75 -32.56 -18.32 15.08
N LYS A 76 -33.50 -18.65 15.96
CA LYS A 76 -34.34 -19.83 15.85
C LYS A 76 -35.80 -19.40 15.84
N ASP A 77 -36.52 -19.79 14.81
CA ASP A 77 -37.95 -19.58 14.69
C ASP A 77 -38.70 -20.91 14.52
N ALA A 78 -40.00 -20.86 14.24
CA ALA A 78 -40.82 -22.04 14.01
C ALA A 78 -40.46 -22.80 12.72
N ASN A 79 -39.73 -22.17 11.80
CA ASN A 79 -39.37 -22.70 10.49
C ASN A 79 -37.92 -23.21 10.42
N GLY A 80 -37.07 -22.91 11.40
CA GLY A 80 -35.74 -23.47 11.50
C GLY A 80 -34.75 -22.61 12.28
N VAL A 81 -33.46 -22.80 11.96
CA VAL A 81 -32.35 -21.97 12.45
C VAL A 81 -31.83 -21.17 11.26
N SER A 82 -31.74 -19.84 11.40
CA SER A 82 -31.17 -18.94 10.41
C SER A 82 -29.93 -18.25 10.97
N PHE A 83 -28.93 -18.08 10.13
CA PHE A 83 -27.67 -17.41 10.45
C PHE A 83 -26.97 -17.00 9.15
N LYS A 84 -26.12 -15.98 9.20
CA LYS A 84 -25.25 -15.66 8.05
C LYS A 84 -23.96 -16.44 8.16
N LYS A 85 -23.52 -17.03 7.05
CA LYS A 85 -22.21 -17.67 6.99
C LYS A 85 -21.12 -16.64 7.27
N LYS A 86 -20.17 -16.99 8.13
CA LYS A 86 -19.04 -16.12 8.45
C LYS A 86 -17.84 -16.47 7.57
N VAL A 87 -17.14 -15.47 7.07
CA VAL A 87 -15.97 -15.66 6.20
C VAL A 87 -14.78 -14.91 6.78
N CYS A 88 -13.70 -15.64 7.01
CA CYS A 88 -12.40 -15.13 7.41
C CYS A 88 -11.45 -15.28 6.23
N ILE A 89 -11.04 -14.17 5.62
CA ILE A 89 -9.96 -14.14 4.63
C ILE A 89 -8.64 -14.27 5.39
N THR A 90 -7.83 -15.29 5.11
CA THR A 90 -6.54 -15.51 5.78
C THR A 90 -5.37 -15.47 4.80
N LEU A 91 -4.26 -14.88 5.24
CA LEU A 91 -2.96 -14.94 4.57
C LEU A 91 -2.05 -16.02 5.16
N ASP A 92 -2.51 -16.72 6.20
CA ASP A 92 -1.82 -17.85 6.80
C ASP A 92 -2.41 -19.16 6.27
N GLU A 93 -1.62 -19.85 5.44
CA GLU A 93 -1.99 -21.12 4.83
C GLU A 93 -2.28 -22.20 5.89
N ARG A 94 -1.61 -22.15 7.04
CA ARG A 94 -1.69 -23.18 8.10
C ARG A 94 -3.07 -23.24 8.76
N LEU A 95 -3.91 -22.22 8.57
CA LEU A 95 -5.29 -22.20 9.03
C LEU A 95 -6.23 -23.00 8.12
N CYS A 96 -5.75 -23.42 6.94
CA CYS A 96 -6.55 -24.07 5.90
C CYS A 96 -6.04 -25.49 5.61
N ASN A 97 -6.76 -26.50 6.12
CA ASN A 97 -6.35 -27.90 6.04
C ASN A 97 -7.01 -28.68 4.90
N ASP A 98 -8.03 -28.12 4.25
CA ASP A 98 -8.77 -28.72 3.14
C ASP A 98 -8.59 -27.92 1.84
N ILE A 99 -8.99 -28.51 0.73
CA ILE A 99 -9.01 -27.86 -0.60
C ILE A 99 -10.45 -27.84 -1.11
N CYS A 100 -10.94 -26.66 -1.46
CA CYS A 100 -12.26 -26.48 -2.04
C CYS A 100 -12.31 -27.12 -3.44
N PRO A 101 -13.21 -28.08 -3.71
CA PRO A 101 -13.26 -28.76 -5.00
C PRO A 101 -13.66 -27.85 -6.18
N SER A 102 -14.43 -26.78 -5.93
CA SER A 102 -14.91 -25.89 -7.01
C SER A 102 -13.86 -24.88 -7.45
N THR A 103 -13.03 -24.40 -6.52
CA THR A 103 -12.06 -23.33 -6.78
C THR A 103 -10.60 -23.78 -6.69
N GLY A 104 -10.34 -24.98 -6.17
CA GLY A 104 -8.98 -25.46 -5.87
C GLY A 104 -8.31 -24.72 -4.71
N ARG A 105 -9.02 -23.85 -3.99
CA ARG A 105 -8.47 -22.97 -2.95
C ARG A 105 -8.39 -23.67 -1.60
N LYS A 106 -7.35 -23.39 -0.82
CA LYS A 106 -7.19 -23.92 0.53
C LYS A 106 -8.21 -23.28 1.47
N ILE A 107 -8.96 -24.09 2.20
CA ILE A 107 -10.01 -23.67 3.11
C ILE A 107 -10.01 -24.50 4.41
N THR A 108 -10.66 -23.97 5.44
CA THR A 108 -11.15 -24.75 6.60
C THR A 108 -12.56 -24.25 6.94
N ALA A 109 -13.49 -25.15 7.24
CA ALA A 109 -14.81 -24.79 7.73
C ALA A 109 -14.98 -25.18 9.20
N ILE A 110 -15.45 -24.25 10.03
CA ILE A 110 -15.95 -24.54 11.37
C ILE A 110 -17.38 -25.02 11.24
N LYS A 111 -17.63 -26.26 11.65
CA LYS A 111 -18.96 -26.87 11.62
C LYS A 111 -19.60 -26.85 12.99
N LEU A 112 -20.87 -26.45 13.05
CA LEU A 112 -21.71 -26.62 14.23
C LEU A 112 -22.84 -27.58 13.89
N ALA A 113 -22.93 -28.71 14.61
CA ALA A 113 -23.91 -29.76 14.35
C ALA A 113 -23.95 -30.25 12.88
N GLY A 114 -22.78 -30.29 12.22
CA GLY A 114 -22.64 -30.72 10.82
C GLY A 114 -22.92 -29.64 9.79
N VAL A 115 -23.29 -28.43 10.20
CA VAL A 115 -23.51 -27.29 9.31
C VAL A 115 -22.29 -26.37 9.31
N ASP A 116 -21.79 -26.04 8.13
CA ASP A 116 -20.65 -25.14 7.95
C ASP A 116 -21.05 -23.70 8.29
N LEU A 117 -20.55 -23.20 9.42
CA LEU A 117 -20.92 -21.91 9.99
C LEU A 117 -19.92 -20.80 9.63
N ALA A 118 -18.64 -21.09 9.76
CA ALA A 118 -17.56 -20.16 9.42
C ALA A 118 -16.55 -20.80 8.47
N TYR A 119 -16.00 -20.01 7.55
CA TYR A 119 -15.02 -20.44 6.57
C TYR A 119 -13.75 -19.60 6.72
N PHE A 120 -12.61 -20.27 6.87
CA PHE A 120 -11.31 -19.67 6.63
C PHE A 120 -10.93 -19.95 5.19
N ILE A 121 -10.65 -18.90 4.42
CA ILE A 121 -10.32 -19.01 3.01
C ILE A 121 -8.95 -18.38 2.81
N TYR A 122 -8.00 -19.19 2.35
CA TYR A 122 -6.64 -18.73 2.14
C TYR A 122 -6.54 -17.91 0.86
N PHE A 123 -5.85 -16.78 0.95
CA PHE A 123 -5.37 -16.00 -0.19
C PHE A 123 -3.85 -15.88 -0.12
N ASP A 124 -3.18 -16.23 -1.22
CA ASP A 124 -1.74 -16.05 -1.28
C ASP A 124 -1.45 -14.55 -1.20
N VAL A 125 -0.49 -14.19 -0.36
CA VAL A 125 -0.01 -12.82 -0.22
C VAL A 125 0.38 -12.25 -1.59
N LYS A 126 0.88 -13.09 -2.50
CA LYS A 126 1.14 -12.73 -3.89
C LYS A 126 -0.10 -12.29 -4.64
N GLU A 127 -1.27 -12.88 -4.42
CA GLU A 127 -2.51 -12.44 -5.10
C GLU A 127 -2.93 -11.05 -4.67
N PHE A 128 -2.75 -10.73 -3.38
CA PHE A 128 -3.00 -9.38 -2.90
C PHE A 128 -2.01 -8.39 -3.49
N PHE A 129 -0.73 -8.75 -3.53
CA PHE A 129 0.30 -7.92 -4.16
C PHE A 129 0.08 -7.78 -5.66
N ASP A 130 -0.22 -8.87 -6.35
CA ASP A 130 -0.57 -8.89 -7.76
C ASP A 130 -1.78 -8.01 -7.98
N PHE A 131 -2.84 -8.06 -7.16
CA PHE A 131 -3.94 -7.11 -7.26
C PHE A 131 -3.48 -5.66 -7.05
N ALA A 132 -2.73 -5.39 -5.98
CA ALA A 132 -2.24 -4.06 -5.65
C ALA A 132 -1.30 -3.49 -6.73
N TYR A 133 -0.56 -4.35 -7.42
CA TYR A 133 0.36 -4.02 -8.50
C TYR A 133 -0.28 -4.10 -9.88
N SER A 134 -1.32 -4.91 -10.09
CA SER A 134 -2.13 -4.99 -11.32
C SER A 134 -2.96 -3.74 -11.48
N ARG A 135 -3.48 -3.17 -10.38
CA ARG A 135 -4.10 -1.85 -10.40
C ARG A 135 -3.11 -0.75 -10.81
N LYS A 136 -1.80 -0.95 -10.57
CA LYS A 136 -0.72 -0.08 -11.07
C LYS A 136 -0.31 -0.41 -12.52
N ASN A 137 -0.38 -1.67 -12.95
CA ASN A 137 0.03 -2.15 -14.27
C ASN A 137 -1.06 -2.09 -15.35
N ASN A 138 -2.35 -2.09 -15.00
CA ASN A 138 -3.44 -1.82 -15.97
C ASN A 138 -3.44 -0.36 -16.43
N ASN A 139 -2.69 0.52 -15.74
CA ASN A 139 -2.32 1.85 -16.24
C ASN A 139 -1.07 1.81 -17.15
N LYS A 140 -0.54 0.63 -17.49
CA LYS A 140 0.58 0.37 -18.40
C LYS A 140 0.28 -0.80 -19.36
N CYS A 141 -0.54 -0.51 -20.36
CA CYS A 141 -0.49 -0.98 -21.77
C CYS A 141 -0.50 -2.50 -22.08
N HIS A 142 -1.41 -2.93 -22.97
CA HIS A 142 -1.01 -3.65 -24.19
C HIS A 142 -2.06 -3.52 -25.31
N GLN A 143 -1.73 -2.74 -26.34
CA GLN A 143 -2.07 -3.10 -27.72
C GLN A 143 -1.42 -4.45 -28.01
N LEU A 144 -2.23 -5.48 -28.26
CA LEU A 144 -1.76 -6.70 -28.90
C LEU A 144 -1.62 -6.39 -30.39
N LYS A 145 -0.37 -6.32 -30.87
CA LYS A 145 -0.05 -6.40 -32.29
C LYS A 145 -0.49 -7.76 -32.82
N GLU A 146 -1.38 -7.75 -33.79
CA GLU A 146 -1.67 -8.91 -34.64
C GLU A 146 -0.37 -9.38 -35.30
N SER A 147 0.06 -10.58 -34.95
CA SER A 147 1.00 -11.34 -35.78
C SER A 147 0.17 -12.17 -36.75
N SER A 148 0.31 -11.82 -38.02
CA SER A 148 -0.28 -12.51 -39.17
C SER A 148 0.42 -13.86 -39.40
N LEU A 149 -0.35 -14.90 -39.78
CA LEU A 149 0.03 -16.04 -40.62
C LEU A 149 -1.23 -16.90 -40.91
N PRO A 150 -1.25 -17.72 -41.98
CA PRO A 150 -2.13 -17.51 -43.12
C PRO A 150 -3.36 -18.42 -43.14
N GLN A 151 -4.38 -17.94 -43.86
CA GLN A 151 -5.59 -18.69 -44.20
C GLN A 151 -5.27 -19.98 -44.97
N ASN A 152 -5.87 -21.09 -44.54
CA ASN A 152 -6.24 -22.15 -45.48
C ASN A 152 -7.59 -22.77 -45.11
N LYS A 153 -8.46 -22.81 -46.12
CA LYS A 153 -9.80 -23.38 -46.11
C LYS A 153 -9.70 -24.91 -46.26
N ASN A 154 -10.50 -25.67 -45.51
CA ASN A 154 -11.55 -26.57 -46.02
C ASN A 154 -12.01 -27.62 -45.00
N GLN A 155 -13.33 -27.59 -44.76
CA GLN A 155 -14.32 -28.68 -44.68
C GLN A 155 -14.26 -29.77 -43.58
N ASP A 156 -15.32 -29.71 -42.75
CA ASP A 156 -16.22 -30.76 -42.25
C ASP A 156 -15.66 -32.05 -41.64
N VAL A 157 -15.95 -32.30 -40.35
CA VAL A 157 -16.83 -33.39 -39.83
C VAL A 157 -17.20 -33.08 -38.36
N GLN A 158 -18.44 -33.46 -38.01
CA GLN A 158 -19.25 -33.30 -36.80
C GLN A 158 -18.61 -33.66 -35.44
N GLY A 159 -19.03 -32.93 -34.39
CA GLY A 159 -19.31 -33.49 -33.06
C GLY A 159 -18.58 -32.85 -31.87
N VAL A 160 -19.37 -32.43 -30.87
CA VAL A 160 -19.02 -31.91 -29.52
C VAL A 160 -19.03 -30.37 -29.39
N VAL A 161 -20.17 -29.85 -28.91
CA VAL A 161 -20.35 -28.44 -28.52
C VAL A 161 -19.62 -28.20 -27.21
N GLN A 162 -18.39 -27.72 -27.31
CA GLN A 162 -17.66 -27.09 -26.20
C GLN A 162 -17.93 -25.59 -26.30
N THR A 163 -18.92 -25.10 -25.56
CA THR A 163 -19.21 -23.66 -25.45
C THR A 163 -18.09 -22.99 -24.67
N LYS A 164 -17.03 -22.62 -25.39
CA LYS A 164 -16.03 -21.66 -24.95
C LYS A 164 -16.73 -20.31 -24.88
N LEU A 165 -17.25 -19.94 -23.69
CA LEU A 165 -17.69 -18.57 -23.46
C LEU A 165 -16.45 -17.67 -23.49
N THR A 166 -16.22 -17.04 -24.63
CA THR A 166 -15.51 -15.77 -24.72
C THR A 166 -16.36 -14.73 -23.99
N MET A 167 -15.96 -14.40 -22.76
CA MET A 167 -16.49 -13.23 -22.07
C MET A 167 -15.84 -11.99 -22.66
N THR A 168 -16.60 -11.26 -23.46
CA THR A 168 -16.45 -9.81 -23.59
C THR A 168 -16.76 -9.21 -22.23
N VAL A 169 -15.73 -8.76 -21.53
CA VAL A 169 -15.87 -7.93 -20.33
C VAL A 169 -16.27 -6.53 -20.81
N ASP A 170 -17.56 -6.33 -21.04
CA ASP A 170 -18.14 -4.99 -21.01
C ASP A 170 -18.21 -4.54 -19.54
N SER A 171 -17.06 -4.07 -19.06
CA SER A 171 -17.02 -3.08 -18.00
C SER A 171 -15.84 -2.17 -18.28
N CYS A 172 -15.92 -1.44 -19.40
CA CYS A 172 -15.33 -0.11 -19.46
C CYS A 172 -15.99 0.69 -18.34
N SER A 173 -15.35 0.74 -17.17
CA SER A 173 -15.60 1.84 -16.24
C SER A 173 -15.40 3.11 -17.05
N GLU A 174 -16.40 3.97 -17.05
CA GLU A 174 -16.33 5.30 -17.63
C GLU A 174 -14.96 5.91 -17.29
N TYR A 175 -14.20 6.27 -18.34
CA TYR A 175 -12.99 7.06 -18.18
C TYR A 175 -13.41 8.35 -17.47
N THR A 176 -13.19 8.45 -16.17
CA THR A 176 -13.11 9.77 -15.55
C THR A 176 -11.80 10.34 -16.08
N ASP A 177 -11.95 11.31 -16.98
CA ASP A 177 -10.85 12.10 -17.54
C ASP A 177 -10.36 13.04 -16.42
N ASP A 178 -9.84 12.46 -15.33
CA ASP A 178 -9.36 13.21 -14.19
C ASP A 178 -8.32 14.21 -14.69
N PRO A 179 -8.47 15.51 -14.36
CA PRO A 179 -7.66 16.55 -14.94
C PRO A 179 -6.19 16.32 -14.62
N ILE A 180 -5.36 16.41 -15.66
CA ILE A 180 -3.91 16.41 -15.51
C ILE A 180 -3.51 17.76 -14.94
N VAL A 181 -2.86 17.73 -13.77
CA VAL A 181 -2.35 18.91 -13.09
C VAL A 181 -0.82 18.90 -13.11
N GLU A 182 -0.24 20.09 -13.09
CA GLU A 182 1.21 20.27 -12.94
C GLU A 182 1.54 20.49 -11.46
N LYS A 183 2.45 19.68 -10.92
CA LYS A 183 3.06 19.90 -9.60
C LYS A 183 4.55 20.09 -9.73
N ILE A 184 5.05 21.18 -9.15
CA ILE A 184 6.47 21.51 -9.12
C ILE A 184 6.99 21.21 -7.71
N GLY A 185 8.12 20.54 -7.62
CA GLY A 185 8.76 20.22 -6.35
C GLY A 185 10.21 19.82 -6.54
N TYR A 186 10.90 19.52 -5.44
CA TYR A 186 12.29 19.07 -5.47
C TYR A 186 12.43 17.67 -4.92
N ILE A 187 13.43 16.94 -5.43
CA ILE A 187 13.80 15.63 -4.91
C ILE A 187 14.37 15.81 -3.51
N HIS A 188 13.63 15.38 -2.49
CA HIS A 188 14.06 15.44 -1.10
C HIS A 188 14.95 14.26 -0.72
N ASN A 189 14.60 13.05 -1.18
CA ASN A 189 15.40 11.85 -0.99
C ASN A 189 15.00 10.73 -1.97
N HIS A 190 15.88 9.74 -2.07
CA HIS A 190 15.60 8.46 -2.72
C HIS A 190 15.48 7.38 -1.65
N HIS A 191 14.38 6.64 -1.64
CA HIS A 191 14.21 5.54 -0.70
C HIS A 191 13.24 4.48 -1.22
N TYR A 192 13.52 3.20 -0.93
CA TYR A 192 12.67 2.06 -1.28
C TYR A 192 12.12 2.05 -2.73
N GLY A 193 12.93 2.45 -3.71
CA GLY A 193 12.52 2.47 -5.13
C GLY A 193 11.68 3.67 -5.55
N PHE A 194 11.66 4.74 -4.74
CA PHE A 194 10.98 5.99 -5.06
C PHE A 194 11.90 7.19 -4.89
N ALA A 195 11.67 8.23 -5.69
CA ALA A 195 12.09 9.60 -5.39
C ALA A 195 10.93 10.32 -4.71
N TYR A 196 11.17 10.93 -3.56
CA TYR A 196 10.16 11.70 -2.83
C TYR A 196 10.32 13.17 -3.16
N ILE A 197 9.23 13.78 -3.61
CA ILE A 197 9.19 15.14 -4.14
C ILE A 197 8.45 16.02 -3.14
N ARG A 198 9.15 17.01 -2.59
CA ARG A 198 8.56 18.03 -1.71
C ARG A 198 8.14 19.23 -2.54
N THR A 199 6.92 19.71 -2.34
CA THR A 199 6.38 20.87 -3.08
C THR A 199 6.26 22.13 -2.21
N SER A 200 6.50 22.02 -0.91
CA SER A 200 6.32 23.10 0.06
C SER A 200 7.46 23.19 1.07
N VAL A 201 7.63 24.38 1.66
CA VAL A 201 8.56 24.65 2.77
C VAL A 201 8.11 24.03 4.10
N ASP A 202 6.82 23.68 4.23
CA ASP A 202 6.20 23.20 5.47
C ASP A 202 6.28 21.67 5.65
N ARG A 203 6.92 20.97 4.70
CA ARG A 203 7.18 19.52 4.70
C ARG A 203 5.93 18.63 4.60
N LYS A 204 4.72 19.20 4.47
CA LYS A 204 3.48 18.41 4.45
C LYS A 204 3.20 17.81 3.09
N ASP A 205 3.48 18.58 2.05
CA ASP A 205 3.16 18.18 0.68
C ASP A 205 4.32 17.42 0.07
N VAL A 206 4.16 16.09 0.08
CA VAL A 206 5.11 15.14 -0.50
C VAL A 206 4.36 14.19 -1.41
N PHE A 207 4.82 14.08 -2.66
CA PHE A 207 4.43 12.99 -3.54
C PHE A 207 5.65 12.14 -3.91
N ARG A 208 5.42 10.99 -4.53
CA ARG A 208 6.49 10.04 -4.86
C ARG A 208 6.46 9.68 -6.33
N ILE A 209 7.62 9.65 -6.95
CA ILE A 209 7.82 9.17 -8.31
C ILE A 209 8.55 7.83 -8.23
N PRO A 210 7.98 6.76 -8.80
CA PRO A 210 8.54 5.42 -8.69
C PRO A 210 9.65 5.16 -9.73
N HIS A 211 10.78 4.61 -9.28
CA HIS A 211 11.98 4.37 -10.11
C HIS A 211 11.78 3.29 -11.17
N ASP A 212 10.88 2.34 -10.96
CA ASP A 212 10.55 1.29 -11.93
C ASP A 212 9.76 1.84 -13.14
N ILE A 213 9.02 2.94 -12.95
CA ILE A 213 8.30 3.63 -14.02
C ILE A 213 9.18 4.67 -14.69
N PHE A 214 9.93 5.44 -13.90
CA PHE A 214 10.78 6.54 -14.33
C PHE A 214 12.22 6.28 -13.86
N PRO A 215 12.96 5.34 -14.45
CA PRO A 215 14.30 4.98 -14.00
C PRO A 215 15.28 6.15 -14.04
N GLU A 216 15.11 7.07 -14.97
CA GLU A 216 15.91 8.29 -15.12
C GLU A 216 15.90 9.17 -13.87
N ILE A 217 14.81 9.17 -13.09
CA ILE A 217 14.73 10.01 -11.88
C ILE A 217 15.69 9.53 -10.79
N LYS A 218 16.10 8.26 -10.83
CA LYS A 218 17.03 7.68 -9.86
C LYS A 218 18.42 8.31 -9.93
N GLU A 219 18.81 8.75 -11.11
CA GLU A 219 20.13 9.34 -11.38
C GLU A 219 20.15 10.85 -11.11
N LEU A 220 18.99 11.46 -10.86
CA LEU A 220 18.91 12.87 -10.50
C LEU A 220 19.29 13.07 -9.03
N PRO A 221 20.14 14.06 -8.71
CA PRO A 221 20.56 14.30 -7.34
C PRO A 221 19.44 14.86 -6.47
N VAL A 222 19.60 14.67 -5.16
CA VAL A 222 18.77 15.35 -4.15
C VAL A 222 18.91 16.87 -4.32
N GLY A 223 17.78 17.57 -4.27
CA GLY A 223 17.68 19.00 -4.52
C GLY A 223 17.33 19.37 -5.97
N THR A 224 17.36 18.42 -6.92
CA THR A 224 16.88 18.68 -8.29
C THR A 224 15.40 19.06 -8.26
N VAL A 225 15.07 20.16 -8.92
CA VAL A 225 13.69 20.67 -9.05
C VAL A 225 13.09 20.08 -10.32
N ILE A 226 11.88 19.55 -10.18
CA ILE A 226 11.14 18.92 -11.26
C ILE A 226 9.72 19.47 -11.34
N LYS A 227 9.18 19.46 -12.56
CA LYS A 227 7.77 19.66 -12.85
C LYS A 227 7.17 18.34 -13.29
N SER A 228 6.12 17.90 -12.60
CA SER A 228 5.43 16.65 -12.87
C SER A 228 4.03 16.91 -13.41
N ARG A 229 3.69 16.27 -14.52
CA ARG A 229 2.30 16.16 -14.99
C ARG A 229 1.68 14.94 -14.35
N CYS A 230 0.64 15.14 -13.55
CA CYS A 230 0.11 14.11 -12.67
C CYS A 230 -1.40 14.19 -12.53
N LYS A 231 -2.01 13.08 -12.12
CA LYS A 231 -3.42 13.05 -11.72
C LYS A 231 -3.49 13.02 -10.19
N ILE A 232 -4.36 13.86 -9.65
CA ILE A 232 -4.60 14.01 -8.22
C ILE A 232 -6.01 13.52 -7.87
N ASN A 233 -6.17 12.98 -6.67
CA ASN A 233 -7.49 12.64 -6.16
C ASN A 233 -8.18 13.86 -5.51
N GLU A 234 -9.39 13.69 -5.02
CA GLU A 234 -10.19 14.73 -4.33
C GLU A 234 -9.47 15.37 -3.11
N ASN A 235 -8.41 14.75 -2.59
CA ASN A 235 -7.61 15.25 -1.47
C ASN A 235 -6.27 15.87 -1.91
N ASP A 236 -6.13 16.23 -3.19
CA ASP A 236 -4.90 16.78 -3.80
C ASP A 236 -3.66 15.84 -3.72
N GLN A 237 -3.91 14.55 -3.49
CA GLN A 237 -2.85 13.54 -3.45
C GLN A 237 -2.60 12.98 -4.84
N VAL A 238 -1.35 13.02 -5.27
CA VAL A 238 -0.90 12.45 -6.54
C VAL A 238 -1.02 10.93 -6.49
N TYR A 239 -1.81 10.36 -7.41
CA TYR A 239 -1.97 8.92 -7.55
C TYR A 239 -1.38 8.38 -8.86
N HIS A 240 -1.16 9.24 -9.85
CA HIS A 240 -0.56 8.88 -11.13
C HIS A 240 0.38 9.98 -11.64
N ILE A 241 1.54 9.60 -12.17
CA ILE A 241 2.52 10.49 -12.80
C ILE A 241 2.55 10.13 -14.29
N GLU A 242 2.23 11.08 -15.16
CA GLU A 242 2.30 10.89 -16.61
C GLU A 242 3.71 11.13 -17.13
N SER A 243 4.35 12.21 -16.64
CA SER A 243 5.69 12.61 -17.02
C SER A 243 6.26 13.55 -15.96
N PHE A 244 7.57 13.71 -15.98
CA PHE A 244 8.25 14.77 -15.27
C PHE A 244 9.37 15.34 -16.14
N GLU A 245 9.75 16.57 -15.86
CA GLU A 245 10.90 17.25 -16.47
C GLU A 245 11.66 18.02 -15.39
N GLU A 246 12.98 18.16 -15.54
CA GLU A 246 13.76 19.07 -14.71
C GLU A 246 13.37 20.52 -15.03
N CYS A 247 13.22 21.35 -14.00
CA CYS A 247 12.90 22.76 -14.18
C CYS A 247 13.69 23.63 -13.19
N SER A 248 13.51 24.95 -13.28
CA SER A 248 14.27 25.87 -12.45
C SER A 248 13.67 26.05 -11.05
N SER A 249 14.52 26.24 -10.02
CA SER A 249 14.05 26.57 -8.67
C SER A 249 13.21 27.84 -8.59
N LYS A 250 13.36 28.75 -9.57
CA LYS A 250 12.52 29.96 -9.70
C LYS A 250 11.04 29.62 -9.94
N GLU A 251 10.75 28.51 -10.63
CA GLU A 251 9.36 28.08 -10.86
C GLU A 251 8.73 27.45 -9.63
N LEU A 252 9.53 26.84 -8.75
CA LEU A 252 9.08 26.28 -7.48
C LEU A 252 8.79 27.36 -6.43
N GLY A 253 9.50 28.49 -6.49
CA GLY A 253 9.36 29.56 -5.49
C GLY A 253 9.95 29.23 -4.12
N ILE A 254 10.84 28.23 -4.05
CA ILE A 254 11.59 27.85 -2.85
C ILE A 254 13.09 28.05 -3.13
N SER A 255 13.81 28.67 -2.19
CA SER A 255 15.23 28.95 -2.36
C SER A 255 16.10 27.76 -1.95
N PHE A 256 17.19 27.59 -2.68
CA PHE A 256 18.25 26.62 -2.40
C PHE A 256 19.57 27.36 -2.34
N GLU A 257 20.42 27.00 -1.39
CA GLU A 257 21.72 27.64 -1.20
C GLU A 257 22.76 26.62 -0.75
N GLN A 258 24.00 26.85 -1.17
CA GLN A 258 25.16 26.05 -0.77
C GLN A 258 25.84 26.73 0.41
N PHE A 259 25.99 26.00 1.50
CA PHE A 259 26.66 26.45 2.71
C PHE A 259 27.94 25.67 2.95
N GLU A 260 28.96 26.33 3.48
CA GLU A 260 30.16 25.71 4.00
C GLU A 260 30.28 26.04 5.49
N GLY A 261 30.44 25.03 6.34
CA GLY A 261 30.42 25.29 7.78
C GLY A 261 30.86 24.11 8.62
N LYS A 262 30.71 24.28 9.93
CA LYS A 262 31.03 23.25 10.91
C LYS A 262 29.76 22.57 11.40
N LEU A 263 29.69 21.25 11.17
CA LEU A 263 28.63 20.40 11.70
C LEU A 263 29.03 19.88 13.08
N GLU A 264 28.14 20.04 14.05
CA GLU A 264 28.27 19.45 15.38
C GLU A 264 26.96 18.79 15.80
N ARG A 265 27.01 17.51 16.18
CA ARG A 265 25.89 16.81 16.81
C ARG A 265 26.07 16.81 18.33
N GLY A 266 25.18 17.51 19.03
CA GLY A 266 25.20 17.56 20.50
C GLY A 266 24.90 16.20 21.14
N PHE A 267 25.42 15.98 22.36
CA PHE A 267 25.17 14.75 23.10
C PHE A 267 23.69 14.50 23.35
N GLY A 268 23.24 13.27 23.09
CA GLY A 268 21.83 12.85 23.22
C GLY A 268 20.87 13.52 22.24
N LYS A 269 21.36 14.20 21.19
CA LYS A 269 20.52 14.81 20.14
C LYS A 269 20.43 13.90 18.93
N ASN A 270 19.21 13.71 18.44
CA ASN A 270 18.95 12.99 17.19
C ASN A 270 19.01 13.89 15.96
N PHE A 271 19.27 15.19 16.11
CA PHE A 271 19.47 16.18 15.04
C PHE A 271 20.80 16.91 15.24
N ALA A 272 21.25 17.67 14.26
CA ALA A 272 22.46 18.48 14.34
C ALA A 272 22.23 19.88 13.72
N PHE A 273 23.24 20.74 13.84
CA PHE A 273 23.28 22.02 13.14
C PHE A 273 24.62 22.19 12.45
N ILE A 274 24.59 22.79 11.26
CA ILE A 274 25.79 23.32 10.60
C ILE A 274 25.82 24.82 10.90
N LYS A 275 26.93 25.28 11.45
CA LYS A 275 27.19 26.70 11.66
C LYS A 275 28.03 27.23 10.49
N ASP A 276 27.40 28.05 9.67
CA ASP A 276 28.06 28.96 8.75
C ASP A 276 28.15 30.36 9.40
N ASN A 277 29.04 31.22 8.90
CA ASN A 277 29.31 32.55 9.48
C ASN A 277 28.05 33.40 9.65
N ASN A 278 27.02 33.21 8.81
CA ASN A 278 25.81 34.01 8.81
C ASN A 278 24.51 33.20 9.00
N ALA A 279 24.59 31.87 9.08
CA ALA A 279 23.41 31.01 9.12
C ALA A 279 23.62 29.77 10.01
N SER A 280 22.51 29.30 10.59
CA SER A 280 22.45 28.02 11.29
C SER A 280 21.53 27.09 10.51
N ILE A 281 22.11 26.08 9.87
CA ILE A 281 21.39 25.15 9.01
C ILE A 281 21.00 23.93 9.84
N TYR A 282 19.71 23.63 9.87
CA TYR A 282 19.18 22.46 10.57
C TYR A 282 19.52 21.18 9.81
N VAL A 283 20.10 20.21 10.50
CA VAL A 283 20.37 18.87 9.95
C VAL A 283 19.35 17.88 10.53
N PRO A 284 18.44 17.34 9.70
CA PRO A 284 17.40 16.43 10.17
C PRO A 284 17.99 15.11 10.67
N SER A 285 17.21 14.38 11.47
CA SER A 285 17.65 13.13 12.10
C SER A 285 18.01 12.02 11.13
N SER A 286 17.42 12.04 9.94
CA SER A 286 17.76 11.16 8.83
C SER A 286 19.22 11.28 8.40
N TRP A 287 19.81 12.48 8.53
CA TRP A 287 21.20 12.78 8.20
C TRP A 287 22.09 12.81 9.45
N ALA A 288 21.64 13.42 10.55
CA ALA A 288 22.44 13.59 11.75
C ALA A 288 22.90 12.26 12.37
N LYS A 289 22.21 11.15 12.11
CA LYS A 289 22.58 9.81 12.57
C LYS A 289 23.93 9.29 12.02
N TYR A 290 24.44 9.88 10.95
CA TYR A 290 25.73 9.50 10.35
C TYR A 290 26.93 10.23 10.97
N PHE A 291 26.69 11.17 11.89
CA PHE A 291 27.72 11.95 12.57
C PHE A 291 27.78 11.61 14.06
N ASN A 292 28.99 11.44 14.60
CA ASN A 292 29.16 11.10 16.00
C ASN A 292 28.86 12.29 16.92
N GLU A 293 28.34 11.99 18.12
CA GLU A 293 28.11 13.02 19.14
C GLU A 293 29.42 13.62 19.64
N GLY A 294 29.43 14.94 19.84
CA GLY A 294 30.59 15.68 20.33
C GLY A 294 31.77 15.78 19.35
N GLN A 295 31.61 15.27 18.11
CA GLN A 295 32.58 15.47 17.03
C GLN A 295 32.17 16.64 16.13
N THR A 296 33.18 17.35 15.64
CA THR A 296 33.01 18.46 14.69
C THR A 296 33.54 18.05 13.32
N TYR A 297 32.78 18.34 12.28
CA TYR A 297 33.12 18.05 10.88
C TYR A 297 33.06 19.33 10.06
N ASN A 298 34.03 19.55 9.18
CA ASN A 298 33.90 20.58 8.14
C ASN A 298 33.05 19.98 7.01
N VAL A 299 32.01 20.69 6.61
CA VAL A 299 31.05 20.17 5.63
C VAL A 299 30.64 21.23 4.63
N GLN A 300 30.38 20.80 3.40
CA GLN A 300 29.59 21.52 2.40
C GLN A 300 28.18 20.95 2.40
N CYS A 301 27.19 21.81 2.25
CA CYS A 301 25.79 21.44 2.39
C CYS A 301 24.92 22.16 1.36
N LEU A 302 24.16 21.40 0.58
CA LEU A 302 23.01 21.94 -0.13
C LEU A 302 21.86 22.06 0.88
N ALA A 303 21.34 23.26 1.08
CA ALA A 303 20.20 23.49 1.95
C ALA A 303 19.02 24.11 1.18
N VAL A 304 17.83 23.91 1.73
CA VAL A 304 16.57 24.43 1.21
C VAL A 304 15.85 25.22 2.30
N GLU A 305 15.09 26.24 1.90
CA GLU A 305 14.20 26.92 2.82
C GLU A 305 13.13 25.96 3.39
N SER A 306 12.96 25.98 4.71
CA SER A 306 11.95 25.20 5.40
C SER A 306 11.51 25.85 6.70
N TYR A 307 10.26 25.62 7.10
CA TYR A 307 9.78 26.06 8.41
C TYR A 307 10.35 25.19 9.53
N ASN A 308 10.82 25.85 10.58
CA ASN A 308 11.17 25.21 11.83
C ASN A 308 9.89 24.85 12.63
N ASN A 309 10.06 24.18 13.78
CA ASN A 309 8.93 23.80 14.64
C ASN A 309 8.16 24.99 15.25
N ASN A 310 8.73 26.20 15.20
CA ASN A 310 8.09 27.43 15.67
C ASN A 310 7.35 28.17 14.54
N GLY A 311 7.43 27.69 13.29
CA GLY A 311 6.87 28.35 12.12
C GLY A 311 7.76 29.45 11.52
N ASP A 312 8.98 29.62 12.01
CA ASP A 312 9.94 30.56 11.41
C ASP A 312 10.64 29.91 10.22
N LEU A 313 10.85 30.68 9.17
CA LEU A 313 11.59 30.25 7.99
C LEU A 313 13.08 30.14 8.32
N GLY A 314 13.71 29.04 7.93
CA GLY A 314 15.14 28.82 8.06
C GLY A 314 15.66 27.84 7.02
N TRP A 315 16.87 27.32 7.23
CA TRP A 315 17.54 26.42 6.30
C TRP A 315 17.55 24.98 6.82
N GLU A 316 17.19 24.03 5.97
CA GLU A 316 17.29 22.59 6.22
C GLU A 316 18.29 21.96 5.24
N ALA A 317 19.22 21.16 5.77
CA ALA A 317 20.19 20.42 4.97
C ALA A 317 19.50 19.30 4.17
N LEU A 318 19.75 19.27 2.85
CA LEU A 318 19.29 18.24 1.93
C LEU A 318 20.39 17.22 1.62
N ASP A 319 21.61 17.70 1.39
CA ASP A 319 22.78 16.88 1.11
C ASP A 319 24.02 17.45 1.83
N ILE A 320 24.90 16.58 2.32
CA ILE A 320 26.04 16.96 3.16
C ILE A 320 27.29 16.18 2.73
N ILE A 321 28.34 16.92 2.40
CA ILE A 321 29.65 16.39 2.00
C ILE A 321 30.67 16.79 3.06
N VAL A 322 31.40 15.81 3.61
CA VAL A 322 32.50 16.04 4.57
C VAL A 322 33.81 16.19 3.82
N PHE A 323 34.67 17.13 4.24
CA PHE A 323 35.98 17.36 3.64
C PHE A 323 37.10 17.66 4.66
#